data_AF-A0A8D8R569-F1
#
_entry.id   AF-A0A8D8R569-F1
#
_cell.length_a   1.000
_cell.length_b   1.000
_cell.length_c   1.000
_cell.angle_alpha   90.00
_cell.angle_beta   90.00
_cell.angle_gamma   90.00
#
_symmetry.space_group_name_H-M   'P 1'
#
loop_
_entity.id
_entity.type
_entity.pdbx_description
1 polymer ?
#
loop_
_entity_poly.entity_id
_entity_poly.type
_entity_poly.pdbx_seq_one_letter_code
_entity_poly.pdbx_strand_id
1 'polypeptide(L)'
;MNQQPEMEEQWEVARRGILLVLHNRYQEAEALFKSGGDSAVMAAGSCFIGFMSALMTFEEDKLNECMTELRALERRCAGEIGWLKSMRNKVFGESTQCLTDRLETQIILADTQVSIAILTFLQQDIAGYVKGGWTLRKAWKVYQHTYQQILGLYKRAFQNPQHAPLFLNCDLPTWSQPPPPTPCQEDNNDWSVPSSLASTPTSLSPKPLTHHHHSFLKNPLAAFFGSHNTNGQQSTNECPIPADTIARLLGAISFGYGTFQLCMSLLPPSMLKLIHFLGFTGDRSAGVEALMFCKQSRDMRAPLAT
;
A
#
# COMPACT_ATOMS: atom_id res chain seq x y z
N MET A 1 43.28 -4.57 1.77
CA MET A 1 42.03 -5.30 1.48
C MET A 1 40.95 -4.24 1.27
N ASN A 2 40.73 -3.84 0.01
CA ASN A 2 39.68 -2.87 -0.33
C ASN A 2 38.33 -3.60 -0.24
N GLN A 3 37.62 -3.45 0.87
CA GLN A 3 36.19 -3.73 0.90
C GLN A 3 35.52 -2.56 0.18
N GLN A 4 35.02 -2.80 -1.03
CA GLN A 4 34.01 -1.92 -1.64
C GLN A 4 32.84 -1.81 -0.66
N PRO A 5 32.27 -0.62 -0.43
CA PRO A 5 31.08 -0.51 0.41
C PRO A 5 29.96 -1.30 -0.28
N GLU A 6 29.48 -2.37 0.35
CA GLU A 6 28.20 -2.99 -0.03
C GLU A 6 27.15 -1.89 0.00
N MET A 7 26.50 -1.66 -1.14
CA MET A 7 25.44 -0.67 -1.28
C MET A 7 24.23 -1.21 -0.54
N GLU A 8 24.15 -0.93 0.77
CA GLU A 8 23.08 -1.40 1.64
C GLU A 8 21.71 -0.96 1.12
N GLU A 9 20.75 -1.89 1.01
CA GLU A 9 19.44 -1.57 0.48
C GLU A 9 18.69 -0.62 1.43
N GLN A 10 17.99 0.37 0.89
CA GLN A 10 17.38 1.45 1.70
C GLN A 10 16.38 0.93 2.74
N TRP A 11 15.68 -0.18 2.48
CA TRP A 11 14.78 -0.78 3.47
C TRP A 11 15.52 -1.45 4.63
N GLU A 12 16.75 -1.95 4.43
CA GLU A 12 17.59 -2.48 5.52
C GLU A 12 18.04 -1.35 6.43
N VAL A 13 18.49 -0.24 5.84
CA VAL A 13 18.83 0.99 6.55
C VAL A 13 17.60 1.47 7.33
N ALA A 14 16.43 1.52 6.70
CA ALA A 14 15.21 1.96 7.36
C ALA A 14 14.80 1.05 8.51
N ARG A 15 14.92 -0.28 8.34
CA ARG A 15 14.69 -1.26 9.42
C ARG A 15 15.59 -0.99 10.63
N ARG A 16 16.87 -0.71 10.39
CA ARG A 16 17.81 -0.35 11.47
C ARG A 16 17.39 0.94 12.16
N GLY A 17 16.93 1.93 11.39
CA GLY A 17 16.34 3.16 11.94
C GLY A 17 15.16 2.89 12.87
N ILE A 18 14.21 2.04 12.45
CA ILE A 18 13.08 1.63 13.28
C ILE A 18 13.53 0.93 14.56
N LEU A 19 14.53 0.03 14.48
CA LEU A 19 15.10 -0.62 15.66
C LEU A 19 15.75 0.36 16.62
N LEU A 20 16.41 1.42 16.13
CA LEU A 20 16.95 2.48 16.97
C LEU A 20 15.82 3.21 17.72
N VAL A 21 14.70 3.51 17.05
CA VAL A 21 13.51 4.10 17.70
C VAL A 21 12.99 3.21 18.82
N LEU A 22 12.82 1.90 18.56
CA LEU A 22 12.34 0.94 19.55
C LEU A 22 13.29 0.78 20.76
N HIS A 23 14.59 1.04 20.55
CA HIS A 23 15.58 1.07 21.62
C HIS A 23 15.77 2.45 22.25
N ASN A 24 14.81 3.37 22.07
CA ASN A 24 14.84 4.74 22.58
C ASN A 24 16.02 5.60 22.09
N ARG A 25 16.66 5.22 20.97
CA ARG A 25 17.78 5.96 20.33
C ARG A 25 17.27 6.86 19.22
N TYR A 26 16.36 7.78 19.57
CA TYR A 26 15.65 8.65 18.62
C TYR A 26 16.58 9.54 17.78
N GLN A 27 17.57 10.17 18.41
CA GLN A 27 18.51 11.09 17.72
C GLN A 27 19.31 10.39 16.62
N GLU A 28 19.72 9.14 16.89
CA GLU A 28 20.47 8.34 15.92
C GLU A 28 19.58 7.85 14.78
N ALA A 29 18.34 7.45 15.09
CA ALA A 29 17.36 7.10 14.08
C ALA A 29 17.07 8.29 13.15
N GLU A 30 16.90 9.48 13.71
CA GLU A 30 16.63 10.71 12.96
C GLU A 30 17.81 11.09 12.06
N ALA A 31 19.05 11.03 12.58
CA ALA A 31 20.25 11.27 11.77
C ALA A 31 20.36 10.25 10.62
N LEU A 32 20.05 8.98 10.90
CA LEU A 32 20.06 7.92 9.90
C LEU A 32 19.01 8.15 8.81
N PHE A 33 17.77 8.52 9.16
CA PHE A 33 16.74 8.83 8.16
C PHE A 33 17.06 10.07 7.33
N LYS A 34 17.62 11.12 7.95
CA LYS A 34 18.09 12.32 7.24
C LYS A 34 19.22 12.04 6.26
N SER A 35 20.11 11.09 6.59
CA SER A 35 21.22 10.70 5.71
C SER A 35 20.79 9.84 4.50
N GLY A 36 19.60 9.23 4.55
CA GLY A 36 19.11 8.27 3.56
C GLY A 36 18.63 8.85 2.23
N GLY A 37 18.78 10.16 2.02
CA GLY A 37 18.40 10.84 0.79
C GLY A 37 16.89 10.89 0.53
N ASP A 38 16.53 11.16 -0.72
CA ASP A 38 15.13 11.34 -1.16
C ASP A 38 14.46 9.98 -1.45
N SER A 39 14.54 9.02 -0.54
CA SER A 39 13.86 7.73 -0.67
C SER A 39 12.50 7.75 0.01
N ALA A 40 11.46 7.19 -0.63
CA ALA A 40 10.15 7.02 -0.02
C ALA A 40 10.22 6.20 1.28
N VAL A 41 11.09 5.20 1.34
CA VAL A 41 11.27 4.32 2.50
C VAL A 41 11.90 5.08 3.67
N MET A 42 12.89 5.92 3.40
CA MET A 42 13.56 6.73 4.42
C MET A 42 12.64 7.85 4.91
N ALA A 43 11.87 8.47 4.02
CA ALA A 43 10.84 9.44 4.38
C ALA A 43 9.75 8.81 5.26
N ALA A 44 9.31 7.58 4.94
CA ALA A 44 8.37 6.83 5.78
C ALA A 44 8.91 6.58 7.19
N GLY A 45 10.20 6.22 7.31
CA GLY A 45 10.86 6.06 8.59
C GLY A 45 10.95 7.37 9.39
N SER A 46 11.25 8.49 8.74
CA SER A 46 11.22 9.82 9.37
C SER A 46 9.82 10.18 9.88
N CYS A 47 8.79 10.00 9.05
CA CYS A 47 7.41 10.24 9.45
C CYS A 47 6.98 9.32 10.61
N PHE A 48 7.51 8.10 10.71
CA PHE A 48 7.25 7.23 11.85
C PHE A 48 7.80 7.80 13.16
N ILE A 49 8.99 8.41 13.16
CA ILE A 49 9.52 9.11 14.35
C ILE A 49 8.59 10.25 14.75
N GLY A 50 8.24 11.11 13.78
CA GLY A 50 7.32 12.24 14.01
C GLY A 50 5.97 11.76 14.54
N PHE A 51 5.45 10.67 13.98
CA PHE A 51 4.18 10.07 14.39
C PHE A 51 4.25 9.53 15.83
N MET A 52 5.28 8.76 16.17
CA MET A 52 5.46 8.27 17.54
C MET A 52 5.65 9.41 18.54
N SER A 53 6.42 10.44 18.17
CA SER A 53 6.60 11.65 18.98
C SER A 53 5.27 12.34 19.26
N ALA A 54 4.47 12.58 18.21
CA ALA A 54 3.17 13.22 18.32
C ALA A 54 2.17 12.38 19.15
N LEU A 55 2.16 11.05 18.99
CA LEU A 55 1.31 10.15 19.77
C LEU A 55 1.67 10.12 21.25
N MET A 56 2.96 10.17 21.59
CA MET A 56 3.41 10.06 22.98
C MET A 56 3.26 11.36 23.75
N THR A 57 3.51 12.51 23.12
CA THR A 57 3.47 13.81 23.82
C THR A 57 2.11 14.47 23.76
N PHE A 58 1.33 14.17 22.71
CA PHE A 58 0.01 14.78 22.46
C PHE A 58 0.05 16.33 22.42
N GLU A 59 1.20 16.89 22.04
CA GLU A 59 1.36 18.34 21.86
C GLU A 59 0.79 18.76 20.51
N GLU A 60 -0.03 19.81 20.47
CA GLU A 60 -0.69 20.28 19.24
C GLU A 60 0.31 20.63 18.13
N ASP A 61 1.43 21.27 18.47
CA ASP A 61 2.47 21.64 17.51
C ASP A 61 3.07 20.40 16.83
N LYS A 62 3.41 19.36 17.61
CA LYS A 62 3.94 18.10 17.09
C LYS A 62 2.91 17.31 16.28
N LEU A 63 1.64 17.33 16.70
CA LEU A 63 0.55 16.72 15.94
C LEU A 63 0.38 17.39 14.57
N ASN A 64 0.42 18.73 14.52
CA ASN A 64 0.28 19.50 13.28
C ASN A 64 1.50 19.37 12.36
N GLU A 65 2.71 19.38 12.92
CA GLU A 65 3.96 19.12 12.20
C GLU A 65 3.94 17.72 11.57
N CYS A 66 3.68 16.68 12.37
CA CYS A 66 3.59 15.31 11.86
C CYS A 66 2.50 15.14 10.80
N MET A 67 1.32 15.77 10.98
CA MET A 67 0.27 15.76 9.97
C MET A 67 0.74 16.38 8.65
N THR A 68 1.52 17.47 8.70
CA THR A 68 2.06 18.14 7.52
C THR A 68 3.05 17.26 6.77
N GLU A 69 3.97 16.62 7.49
CA GLU A 69 4.95 15.69 6.92
C GLU A 69 4.26 14.48 6.28
N LEU A 70 3.31 13.85 6.97
CA LEU A 70 2.54 12.71 6.44
C LEU A 70 1.78 13.10 5.16
N ARG A 71 1.20 14.31 5.10
CA ARG A 71 0.51 14.82 3.89
C ARG A 71 1.46 15.12 2.74
N ALA A 72 2.71 15.51 3.03
CA ALA A 72 3.73 15.65 2.01
C ALA A 72 4.13 14.29 1.44
N LEU A 73 4.36 13.30 2.30
CA LEU A 73 4.67 11.93 1.91
C LEU A 73 3.53 11.27 1.13
N GLU A 74 2.27 11.46 1.54
CA GLU A 74 1.09 10.97 0.82
C GLU A 74 1.06 11.48 -0.62
N ARG A 75 1.25 12.79 -0.82
CA ARG A 75 1.24 13.42 -2.15
C ARG A 75 2.39 12.91 -3.01
N ARG A 76 3.58 12.78 -2.43
CA ARG A 76 4.76 12.25 -3.09
C ARG A 76 4.52 10.82 -3.60
N CYS A 77 4.08 9.91 -2.72
CA CYS A 77 3.84 8.52 -3.09
C CYS A 77 2.73 8.40 -4.16
N ALA A 78 1.66 9.18 -4.04
CA ALA A 78 0.60 9.21 -5.05
C ALA A 78 1.11 9.69 -6.43
N GLY A 79 1.98 10.70 -6.43
CA GLY A 79 2.65 11.21 -7.63
C GLY A 79 3.56 10.17 -8.29
N GLU A 80 4.42 9.52 -7.50
CA GLU A 80 5.31 8.44 -7.98
C GLU A 80 4.50 7.29 -8.60
N ILE A 81 3.44 6.82 -7.96
CA ILE A 81 2.58 5.75 -8.50
C ILE A 81 1.92 6.18 -9.83
N GLY A 82 1.45 7.43 -9.92
CA GLY A 82 0.88 7.98 -11.15
C GLY A 82 1.90 8.09 -12.28
N TRP A 83 3.10 8.56 -11.97
CA TRP A 83 4.22 8.65 -12.91
C TRP A 83 4.63 7.26 -13.42
N LEU A 84 4.82 6.30 -12.51
CA LEU A 84 5.19 4.91 -12.83
C LEU A 84 4.17 4.26 -13.79
N LYS A 85 2.88 4.53 -13.62
CA LYS A 85 1.83 4.09 -14.56
C LYS A 85 1.93 4.77 -15.93
N SER A 86 2.21 6.07 -15.96
CA SER A 86 2.28 6.84 -17.20
C SER A 86 3.54 6.54 -18.02
N MET A 87 4.66 6.20 -17.39
CA MET A 87 5.89 5.77 -18.07
C MET A 87 5.75 4.38 -18.67
N ARG A 88 5.07 3.46 -17.98
CA ARG A 88 4.78 2.09 -18.47
C ARG A 88 4.13 2.09 -19.86
N ASN A 89 3.26 3.06 -20.14
CA ASN A 89 2.56 3.14 -21.43
C ASN A 89 3.39 3.76 -22.56
N LYS A 90 4.51 4.43 -22.26
CA LYS A 90 5.27 5.21 -23.24
C LYS A 90 6.68 4.69 -23.51
N VAL A 91 7.38 4.12 -22.54
CA VAL A 91 8.83 3.87 -22.66
C VAL A 91 9.20 2.65 -21.77
N PHE A 92 9.54 1.53 -22.41
CA PHE A 92 10.21 0.33 -21.86
C PHE A 92 9.40 -0.66 -21.01
N GLY A 93 9.77 -1.94 -21.16
CA GLY A 93 9.30 -3.05 -20.34
C GLY A 93 9.59 -2.82 -18.86
N GLU A 94 8.67 -3.27 -18.00
CA GLU A 94 8.71 -3.10 -16.55
C GLU A 94 9.97 -3.78 -15.99
N SER A 95 10.93 -3.00 -15.48
CA SER A 95 12.07 -3.56 -14.76
C SER A 95 11.63 -4.09 -13.40
N THR A 96 12.26 -5.16 -12.94
CA THR A 96 12.01 -5.78 -11.63
C THR A 96 12.09 -4.79 -10.47
N GLN A 97 13.11 -3.93 -10.49
CA GLN A 97 13.31 -2.90 -9.47
C GLN A 97 12.17 -1.88 -9.50
N CYS A 98 11.78 -1.39 -10.68
CA CYS A 98 10.66 -0.45 -10.83
C CYS A 98 9.32 -1.01 -10.32
N LEU A 99 9.07 -2.31 -10.49
CA LEU A 99 7.87 -2.96 -9.96
C LEU A 99 7.93 -3.11 -8.44
N THR A 100 9.09 -3.50 -7.90
CA THR A 100 9.31 -3.62 -6.46
C THR A 100 9.11 -2.27 -5.77
N ASP A 101 9.74 -1.22 -6.30
CA ASP A 101 9.60 0.16 -5.79
C ASP A 101 8.16 0.63 -5.87
N ARG A 102 7.43 0.31 -6.95
CA ARG A 102 6.01 0.65 -7.07
C ARG A 102 5.16 -0.01 -5.99
N LEU A 103 5.41 -1.29 -5.70
CA LEU A 103 4.68 -2.02 -4.66
C LEU A 103 5.03 -1.46 -3.28
N GLU A 104 6.31 -1.23 -3.00
CA GLU A 104 6.81 -0.59 -1.77
C GLU A 104 6.15 0.78 -1.53
N THR A 105 6.15 1.66 -2.55
CA THR A 105 5.51 2.98 -2.48
C THR A 105 4.00 2.89 -2.29
N GLN A 106 3.32 1.86 -2.82
CA GLN A 106 1.90 1.64 -2.52
C GLN A 106 1.65 1.25 -1.07
N ILE A 107 2.51 0.39 -0.49
CA ILE A 107 2.42 0.01 0.92
C ILE A 107 2.65 1.25 1.81
N ILE A 108 3.71 2.01 1.53
CA ILE A 108 4.02 3.26 2.25
C ILE A 108 2.87 4.27 2.16
N LEU A 109 2.25 4.42 0.98
CA LEU A 109 1.10 5.29 0.79
C LEU A 109 -0.07 4.87 1.71
N ALA A 110 -0.34 3.56 1.80
CA ALA A 110 -1.40 3.04 2.66
C ALA A 110 -1.08 3.24 4.15
N ASP A 111 0.14 2.93 4.59
CA ASP A 111 0.61 3.15 5.97
C ASP A 111 0.49 4.63 6.37
N THR A 112 0.86 5.53 5.46
CA THR A 112 0.77 6.98 5.65
C THR A 112 -0.69 7.42 5.81
N GLN A 113 -1.61 6.88 5.01
CA GLN A 113 -3.04 7.18 5.12
C GLN A 113 -3.65 6.66 6.42
N VAL A 114 -3.23 5.48 6.91
CA VAL A 114 -3.63 4.98 8.23
C VAL A 114 -3.14 5.93 9.33
N SER A 115 -1.87 6.35 9.27
CA SER A 115 -1.28 7.28 10.25
C SER A 115 -2.03 8.62 10.28
N ILE A 116 -2.34 9.17 9.11
CA ILE A 116 -3.17 10.38 8.97
C ILE A 116 -4.57 10.17 9.58
N ALA A 117 -5.21 9.04 9.30
CA ALA A 117 -6.54 8.75 9.83
C ALA A 117 -6.52 8.66 11.37
N ILE A 118 -5.51 8.00 11.94
CA ILE A 118 -5.32 7.91 13.40
C ILE A 118 -5.15 9.30 13.99
N LEU A 119 -4.24 10.13 13.47
CA LEU A 119 -4.05 11.50 13.97
C LEU A 119 -5.33 12.34 13.85
N THR A 120 -6.09 12.16 12.77
CA THR A 120 -7.37 12.86 12.57
C THR A 120 -8.41 12.41 13.61
N PHE A 121 -8.46 11.13 13.97
CA PHE A 121 -9.36 10.64 15.03
C PHE A 121 -9.00 11.18 16.41
N LEU A 122 -7.71 11.36 16.67
CA LEU A 122 -7.22 11.89 17.94
C LEU A 122 -7.57 13.36 18.17
N GLN A 123 -7.88 14.12 17.11
CA GLN A 123 -8.32 15.52 17.21
C GLN A 123 -9.78 15.67 17.74
N GLN A 124 -10.49 14.55 17.96
CA GLN A 124 -11.75 14.46 18.74
C GLN A 124 -12.92 15.35 18.27
N ASP A 125 -12.91 15.82 17.02
CA ASP A 125 -14.03 16.58 16.44
C ASP A 125 -14.88 15.72 15.46
N ILE A 126 -16.16 16.06 15.34
CA ILE A 126 -17.11 15.28 14.53
C ILE A 126 -16.69 15.23 13.04
N ALA A 127 -16.17 16.35 12.52
CA ALA A 127 -15.70 16.41 11.14
C ALA A 127 -14.41 15.58 10.96
N GLY A 128 -13.52 15.59 11.94
CA GLY A 128 -12.36 14.71 12.03
C GLY A 128 -12.73 13.23 11.95
N TYR A 129 -13.76 12.77 12.65
CA TYR A 129 -14.19 11.36 12.58
C TYR A 129 -14.65 10.94 11.17
N VAL A 130 -15.41 11.79 10.48
CA VAL A 130 -15.84 11.48 9.10
C VAL A 130 -14.65 11.45 8.15
N LYS A 131 -13.78 12.47 8.23
CA LYS A 131 -12.58 12.60 7.38
C LYS A 131 -11.58 11.47 7.62
N GLY A 132 -11.36 11.12 8.88
CA GLY A 132 -10.50 10.01 9.28
C GLY A 132 -11.05 8.68 8.75
N GLY A 133 -12.36 8.43 8.88
CA GLY A 133 -13.00 7.23 8.34
C GLY A 133 -12.85 7.11 6.82
N TRP A 134 -13.09 8.19 6.10
CA TRP A 134 -12.91 8.22 4.64
C TRP A 134 -11.45 7.92 4.24
N THR A 135 -10.50 8.55 4.93
CA THR A 135 -9.06 8.32 4.70
C THR A 135 -8.68 6.87 5.00
N LEU A 136 -9.26 6.28 6.05
CA LEU A 136 -9.05 4.88 6.41
C LEU A 136 -9.60 3.92 5.33
N ARG A 137 -10.79 4.21 4.76
CA ARG A 137 -11.36 3.45 3.63
C ARG A 137 -10.44 3.46 2.42
N LYS A 138 -9.84 4.61 2.14
CA LYS A 138 -8.89 4.80 1.05
C LYS A 138 -7.64 3.94 1.27
N ALA A 139 -7.06 3.97 2.46
CA ALA A 139 -5.90 3.15 2.82
C ALA A 139 -6.20 1.66 2.61
N TRP A 140 -7.37 1.21 3.07
CA TRP A 140 -7.81 -0.18 2.90
C TRP A 140 -7.85 -0.60 1.43
N LYS A 141 -8.39 0.24 0.56
CA LYS A 141 -8.45 -0.05 -0.87
C LYS A 141 -7.06 -0.15 -1.50
N VAL A 142 -6.11 0.67 -1.06
CA VAL A 142 -4.72 0.55 -1.49
C VAL A 142 -4.13 -0.78 -1.02
N TYR A 143 -4.26 -1.13 0.26
CA TYR A 143 -3.78 -2.43 0.77
C TYR A 143 -4.35 -3.63 0.01
N GLN A 144 -5.67 -3.66 -0.21
CA GLN A 144 -6.33 -4.73 -0.96
C GLN A 144 -5.77 -4.87 -2.37
N HIS A 145 -5.61 -3.75 -3.07
CA HIS A 145 -5.08 -3.74 -4.43
C HIS A 145 -3.64 -4.22 -4.48
N THR A 146 -2.78 -3.71 -3.61
CA THR A 146 -1.36 -4.06 -3.57
C THR A 146 -1.16 -5.53 -3.19
N TYR A 147 -1.96 -6.04 -2.26
CA TYR A 147 -1.95 -7.47 -1.92
C TYR A 147 -2.31 -8.38 -3.08
N GLN A 148 -3.36 -8.05 -3.84
CA GLN A 148 -3.72 -8.83 -5.03
C GLN A 148 -2.57 -8.86 -6.06
N GLN A 149 -1.84 -7.75 -6.22
CA GLN A 149 -0.65 -7.72 -7.08
C GLN A 149 0.46 -8.63 -6.55
N ILE A 150 0.82 -8.52 -5.27
CA ILE A 150 1.87 -9.33 -4.63
C ILE A 150 1.49 -10.81 -4.64
N LEU A 151 0.23 -11.15 -4.36
CA LEU A 151 -0.28 -12.52 -4.41
C LEU A 151 -0.20 -13.09 -5.83
N GLY A 152 -0.51 -12.28 -6.85
CA GLY A 152 -0.32 -12.66 -8.25
C GLY A 152 1.14 -12.96 -8.59
N LEU A 153 2.08 -12.18 -8.05
CA LEU A 153 3.52 -12.42 -8.21
C LEU A 153 3.95 -13.69 -7.49
N TYR A 154 3.54 -13.87 -6.24
CA TYR A 154 3.77 -15.07 -5.46
C TYR A 154 3.29 -16.33 -6.19
N LYS A 155 2.03 -16.33 -6.66
CA LYS A 155 1.46 -17.46 -7.39
C LYS A 155 2.20 -17.77 -8.68
N ARG A 156 2.83 -16.79 -9.34
CA ARG A 156 3.64 -17.02 -10.55
C ARG A 156 5.03 -17.54 -10.21
N ALA A 157 5.67 -16.98 -9.18
CA ALA A 157 7.00 -17.37 -8.74
C ALA A 157 7.04 -18.79 -8.15
N PHE A 158 5.96 -19.21 -7.48
CA PHE A 158 5.90 -20.47 -6.73
C PHE A 158 4.83 -21.46 -7.24
N GLN A 159 4.57 -21.49 -8.55
CA GLN A 159 3.73 -22.54 -9.16
C GLN A 159 4.29 -23.96 -8.93
N ASN A 160 5.57 -24.07 -8.55
CA ASN A 160 6.24 -25.31 -8.18
C ASN A 160 6.85 -25.17 -6.75
N PRO A 161 6.34 -25.88 -5.73
CA PRO A 161 6.63 -25.60 -4.32
C PRO A 161 8.03 -25.96 -3.82
N GLN A 162 8.92 -26.48 -4.67
CA GLN A 162 10.26 -26.94 -4.25
C GLN A 162 11.27 -25.82 -3.94
N HIS A 163 10.96 -24.57 -4.30
CA HIS A 163 11.83 -23.40 -4.05
C HIS A 163 11.15 -22.31 -3.19
N ALA A 164 10.02 -22.61 -2.55
CA ALA A 164 9.39 -21.66 -1.64
C ALA A 164 10.26 -21.48 -0.37
N PRO A 165 10.58 -20.23 0.02
CA PRO A 165 11.23 -19.97 1.30
C PRO A 165 10.44 -20.59 2.45
N LEU A 166 11.14 -21.18 3.43
CA LEU A 166 10.50 -21.93 4.53
C LEU A 166 9.43 -21.13 5.30
N PHE A 167 9.55 -19.80 5.38
CA PHE A 167 8.57 -18.96 6.06
C PHE A 167 7.27 -18.73 5.24
N LEU A 168 7.25 -19.03 3.93
CA LEU A 168 6.06 -19.04 3.07
C LEU A 168 5.29 -20.38 3.11
N ASN A 169 5.80 -21.38 3.85
CA ASN A 169 5.07 -22.62 4.12
C ASN A 169 4.01 -22.46 5.22
N CYS A 170 4.00 -21.33 5.93
CA CYS A 170 2.87 -20.93 6.77
C CYS A 170 1.69 -20.57 5.87
N ASP A 171 0.47 -20.99 6.22
CA ASP A 171 -0.73 -20.60 5.49
C ASP A 171 -0.75 -19.07 5.33
N LEU A 172 -0.74 -18.59 4.08
CA LEU A 172 -0.82 -17.16 3.83
C LEU A 172 -2.12 -16.65 4.47
N PRO A 173 -2.10 -15.56 5.25
CA PRO A 173 -3.31 -15.12 5.93
C PRO A 173 -4.43 -14.95 4.89
N THR A 174 -5.55 -15.65 5.07
CA THR A 174 -6.66 -15.57 4.13
C THR A 174 -7.39 -14.27 4.39
N TRP A 175 -7.02 -13.22 3.65
CA TRP A 175 -7.62 -11.91 3.85
C TRP A 175 -9.07 -11.98 3.40
N SER A 176 -9.99 -11.82 4.36
CA SER A 176 -11.43 -11.75 4.10
C SER A 176 -11.71 -10.71 3.02
N GLN A 177 -12.02 -11.18 1.81
CA GLN A 177 -12.58 -10.34 0.76
C GLN A 177 -13.95 -9.87 1.28
N PRO A 178 -14.31 -8.58 1.21
CA PRO A 178 -15.73 -8.25 1.24
C PRO A 178 -16.42 -9.04 0.11
N PRO A 179 -17.64 -9.56 0.32
CA PRO A 179 -18.34 -10.30 -0.72
C PRO A 179 -18.40 -9.45 -2.00
N PRO A 180 -18.21 -10.06 -3.18
CA PRO A 180 -18.31 -9.32 -4.44
C PRO A 180 -19.70 -8.69 -4.56
N PRO A 181 -19.82 -7.44 -5.03
CA PRO A 181 -21.11 -6.92 -5.43
C PRO A 181 -21.66 -7.80 -6.58
N THR A 182 -22.95 -8.08 -6.51
CA THR A 182 -23.78 -8.85 -7.45
C THR A 182 -23.49 -8.45 -8.92
N PRO A 183 -23.54 -9.38 -9.89
CA PRO A 183 -22.86 -9.21 -11.16
C PRO A 183 -23.61 -8.22 -12.06
N CYS A 184 -23.01 -7.05 -12.25
CA CYS A 184 -23.11 -6.26 -13.46
C CYS A 184 -21.82 -5.44 -13.60
N GLN A 185 -21.23 -5.54 -14.79
CA GLN A 185 -20.11 -4.77 -15.37
C GLN A 185 -18.75 -5.47 -15.44
N GLU A 186 -18.42 -5.74 -16.70
CA GLU A 186 -17.18 -6.25 -17.27
C GLU A 186 -15.98 -5.35 -16.98
N ASP A 187 -14.82 -5.99 -17.02
CA ASP A 187 -13.48 -5.45 -16.80
C ASP A 187 -13.22 -4.10 -17.49
N ASN A 188 -12.82 -3.12 -16.67
CA ASN A 188 -11.97 -2.04 -17.16
C ASN A 188 -10.88 -1.77 -16.11
N ASN A 189 -9.64 -2.09 -16.47
CA ASN A 189 -8.50 -2.23 -15.56
C ASN A 189 -7.86 -0.87 -15.16
N ASP A 190 -8.71 0.14 -14.92
CA ASP A 190 -8.31 1.53 -14.71
C ASP A 190 -8.46 1.96 -13.24
N TRP A 191 -7.79 1.23 -12.34
CA TRP A 191 -7.70 1.63 -10.93
C TRP A 191 -6.81 2.89 -10.81
N SER A 192 -7.39 4.01 -10.39
CA SER A 192 -6.67 5.24 -10.04
C SER A 192 -6.53 5.38 -8.52
N VAL A 193 -5.36 5.82 -8.06
CA VAL A 193 -5.14 6.10 -6.63
C VAL A 193 -6.03 7.29 -6.28
N PRO A 194 -6.90 7.21 -5.25
CA PRO A 194 -7.70 8.36 -4.88
C PRO A 194 -6.75 9.49 -4.46
N SER A 195 -6.81 10.66 -5.10
CA SER A 195 -6.06 11.84 -4.68
C SER A 195 -6.97 12.77 -3.87
N SER A 196 -6.41 13.55 -2.94
CA SER A 196 -7.15 14.41 -2.01
C SER A 196 -7.86 15.62 -2.65
N LEU A 197 -7.94 15.68 -3.99
CA LEU A 197 -8.61 16.73 -4.75
C LEU A 197 -10.08 16.42 -5.10
N ALA A 198 -10.61 15.25 -4.73
CA ALA A 198 -12.02 14.93 -4.95
C ALA A 198 -12.90 15.61 -3.88
N SER A 199 -13.51 16.74 -4.27
CA SER A 199 -14.52 17.45 -3.50
C SER A 199 -15.67 16.53 -3.10
N THR A 200 -16.08 16.61 -1.83
CA THR A 200 -17.29 16.03 -1.25
C THR A 200 -18.54 16.31 -2.11
N PRO A 201 -19.45 15.35 -2.33
CA PRO A 201 -20.77 15.64 -2.87
C PRO A 201 -21.67 16.20 -1.75
N THR A 202 -21.84 17.51 -1.74
CA THR A 202 -22.91 18.18 -0.97
C THR A 202 -24.23 18.02 -1.71
N SER A 203 -25.31 17.73 -0.97
CA SER A 203 -26.58 17.22 -1.47
C SER A 203 -27.54 18.24 -2.13
N LEU A 204 -28.53 17.69 -2.86
CA LEU A 204 -29.92 18.15 -3.10
C LEU A 204 -30.18 19.30 -4.09
N SER A 205 -30.64 18.97 -5.32
CA SER A 205 -31.94 19.39 -5.93
C SER A 205 -32.02 19.07 -7.44
N PRO A 206 -33.23 18.93 -8.05
CA PRO A 206 -33.45 18.16 -9.30
C PRO A 206 -33.67 19.04 -10.55
N LYS A 207 -33.47 18.46 -11.77
CA LYS A 207 -34.08 18.81 -13.09
C LYS A 207 -33.35 18.11 -14.27
N PRO A 208 -33.87 18.10 -15.52
CA PRO A 208 -34.98 17.27 -16.02
C PRO A 208 -34.57 16.45 -17.28
N LEU A 209 -35.50 15.61 -17.76
CA LEU A 209 -35.39 14.79 -18.99
C LEU A 209 -35.30 15.65 -20.27
N THR A 210 -34.40 15.28 -21.20
CA THR A 210 -34.67 15.35 -22.64
C THR A 210 -33.90 14.27 -23.43
N HIS A 211 -34.60 13.77 -24.43
CA HIS A 211 -34.30 12.68 -25.35
C HIS A 211 -33.49 13.20 -26.55
N HIS A 212 -32.54 12.43 -27.12
CA HIS A 212 -32.38 12.29 -28.58
C HIS A 212 -31.41 11.16 -29.01
N HIS A 213 -31.95 10.33 -29.92
CA HIS A 213 -31.32 9.39 -30.89
C HIS A 213 -30.29 10.12 -31.80
N HIS A 214 -29.31 9.55 -32.53
CA HIS A 214 -29.30 8.36 -33.40
C HIS A 214 -27.83 8.01 -33.78
N SER A 215 -27.40 6.77 -33.51
CA SER A 215 -26.85 5.76 -34.43
C SER A 215 -25.64 5.96 -35.39
N PHE A 216 -24.77 4.93 -35.36
CA PHE A 216 -23.93 4.30 -36.41
C PHE A 216 -22.73 5.05 -37.02
N LEU A 217 -21.53 4.47 -36.85
CA LEU A 217 -20.70 3.95 -37.94
C LEU A 217 -19.68 2.93 -37.39
N LYS A 218 -19.62 1.77 -38.04
CA LYS A 218 -18.66 0.67 -37.83
C LYS A 218 -17.38 0.95 -38.63
N ASN A 219 -16.41 0.04 -38.44
CA ASN A 219 -15.36 -0.44 -39.36
C ASN A 219 -13.88 -0.02 -39.04
N PRO A 220 -12.84 -0.72 -39.57
CA PRO A 220 -12.49 -2.13 -39.33
C PRO A 220 -10.97 -2.39 -39.47
N LEU A 221 -10.22 -2.89 -38.48
CA LEU A 221 -8.86 -3.40 -38.75
C LEU A 221 -8.54 -4.64 -37.92
N ALA A 222 -9.23 -5.72 -38.27
CA ALA A 222 -8.88 -7.09 -37.89
C ALA A 222 -8.73 -7.90 -39.19
N ALA A 223 -7.64 -7.67 -39.92
CA ALA A 223 -7.21 -8.50 -41.05
C ALA A 223 -5.86 -8.01 -41.56
N PHE A 224 -4.77 -8.19 -40.80
CA PHE A 224 -3.44 -8.26 -41.40
C PHE A 224 -2.51 -9.04 -40.47
N PHE A 225 -1.85 -10.04 -41.04
CA PHE A 225 -0.90 -10.99 -40.47
C PHE A 225 -1.47 -12.27 -39.84
N GLY A 226 -1.86 -13.18 -40.74
CA GLY A 226 -1.73 -14.61 -40.49
C GLY A 226 -0.30 -15.09 -40.79
N SER A 227 0.20 -15.95 -39.90
CA SER A 227 1.12 -17.08 -40.08
C SER A 227 2.45 -16.87 -40.84
N HIS A 228 3.56 -16.89 -40.09
CA HIS A 228 4.76 -17.61 -40.51
C HIS A 228 5.39 -18.33 -39.31
N ASN A 229 5.64 -19.63 -39.49
CA ASN A 229 6.26 -20.54 -38.55
C ASN A 229 7.79 -20.52 -38.77
N THR A 230 8.60 -20.30 -37.72
CA THR A 230 9.99 -20.77 -37.62
C THR A 230 10.53 -20.63 -36.19
N ASN A 231 11.00 -21.76 -35.65
CA ASN A 231 12.11 -21.96 -34.71
C ASN A 231 12.07 -21.36 -33.30
N GLY A 232 11.84 -22.24 -32.32
CA GLY A 232 12.75 -22.48 -31.20
C GLY A 232 13.16 -21.28 -30.35
N GLN A 233 12.34 -20.94 -29.36
CA GLN A 233 12.81 -20.45 -28.08
C GLN A 233 11.75 -20.78 -27.03
N GLN A 234 12.08 -21.70 -26.13
CA GLN A 234 11.36 -21.88 -24.87
C GLN A 234 11.46 -20.56 -24.11
N SER A 235 10.41 -19.75 -24.15
CA SER A 235 10.24 -18.61 -23.25
C SER A 235 9.95 -19.17 -21.86
N THR A 236 10.99 -19.35 -21.06
CA THR A 236 10.84 -19.59 -19.62
C THR A 236 10.12 -18.37 -19.03
N ASN A 237 8.84 -18.51 -18.71
CA ASN A 237 8.03 -17.53 -17.97
C ASN A 237 8.54 -17.46 -16.51
N GLU A 238 9.80 -17.10 -16.30
CA GLU A 238 10.34 -16.88 -14.96
C GLU A 238 9.80 -15.56 -14.40
N CYS A 239 9.33 -15.58 -13.16
CA CYS A 239 8.95 -14.35 -12.47
C CYS A 239 10.21 -13.50 -12.30
N PRO A 240 10.26 -12.27 -12.84
CA PRO A 240 11.49 -11.49 -12.86
C PRO A 240 11.90 -10.93 -11.48
N ILE A 241 11.07 -11.10 -10.44
CA ILE A 241 11.34 -10.66 -9.05
C ILE A 241 11.89 -11.81 -8.20
N PRO A 242 12.99 -11.60 -7.44
CA PRO A 242 13.52 -12.58 -6.51
C PRO A 242 12.49 -13.03 -5.47
N ALA A 243 12.52 -14.32 -5.14
CA ALA A 243 11.69 -14.93 -4.10
C ALA A 243 11.74 -14.16 -2.76
N ASP A 244 12.94 -13.75 -2.34
CA ASP A 244 13.18 -13.00 -1.09
C ASP A 244 12.60 -11.58 -1.10
N THR A 245 12.43 -10.98 -2.27
CA THR A 245 11.76 -9.67 -2.40
C THR A 245 10.25 -9.84 -2.28
N ILE A 246 9.67 -10.86 -2.93
CA ILE A 246 8.22 -11.17 -2.83
C ILE A 246 7.86 -11.49 -1.38
N ALA A 247 8.69 -12.32 -0.75
CA ALA A 247 8.69 -12.65 0.67
C ALA A 247 8.62 -11.41 1.58
N ARG A 248 9.55 -10.47 1.38
CA ARG A 248 9.62 -9.23 2.14
C ARG A 248 8.37 -8.37 1.94
N LEU A 249 7.93 -8.20 0.68
CA LEU A 249 6.73 -7.44 0.35
C LEU A 249 5.46 -8.07 0.96
N LEU A 250 5.36 -9.39 1.01
CA LEU A 250 4.29 -10.11 1.71
C LEU A 250 4.29 -9.83 3.21
N GLY A 251 5.46 -9.79 3.84
CA GLY A 251 5.60 -9.36 5.24
C GLY A 251 5.12 -7.92 5.43
N ALA A 252 5.59 -7.01 4.58
CA ALA A 252 5.24 -5.58 4.62
C ALA A 252 3.72 -5.33 4.49
N ILE A 253 3.07 -5.97 3.52
CA ILE A 253 1.62 -5.79 3.33
C ILE A 253 0.80 -6.48 4.44
N SER A 254 1.29 -7.58 5.00
CA SER A 254 0.65 -8.26 6.14
C SER A 254 0.70 -7.41 7.41
N PHE A 255 1.77 -6.64 7.62
CA PHE A 255 1.82 -5.63 8.67
C PHE A 255 0.68 -4.61 8.55
N GLY A 256 0.53 -4.04 7.37
CA GLY A 256 -0.50 -3.02 7.10
C GLY A 256 -1.91 -3.56 7.29
N TYR A 257 -2.19 -4.75 6.76
CA TYR A 257 -3.45 -5.46 6.99
C TYR A 257 -3.70 -5.70 8.48
N GLY A 258 -2.70 -6.25 9.19
CA GLY A 258 -2.82 -6.56 10.61
C GLY A 258 -3.08 -5.32 11.46
N THR A 259 -2.31 -4.26 11.23
CA THR A 259 -2.47 -2.95 11.87
C THR A 259 -3.86 -2.37 11.60
N PHE A 260 -4.33 -2.42 10.36
CA PHE A 260 -5.66 -1.95 9.98
C PHE A 260 -6.77 -2.68 10.76
N GLN A 261 -6.71 -4.02 10.80
CA GLN A 261 -7.70 -4.84 11.50
C GLN A 261 -7.71 -4.56 13.01
N LEU A 262 -6.52 -4.41 13.61
CA LEU A 262 -6.41 -4.03 15.02
C LEU A 262 -6.99 -2.63 15.26
N CYS A 263 -6.61 -1.63 14.47
CA CYS A 263 -7.15 -0.27 14.57
C CYS A 263 -8.68 -0.28 14.52
N MET A 264 -9.28 -1.00 13.57
CA MET A 264 -10.73 -1.15 13.46
C MET A 264 -11.36 -1.84 14.68
N SER A 265 -10.68 -2.83 15.27
CA SER A 265 -11.16 -3.52 16.46
C SER A 265 -11.09 -2.68 17.74
N LEU A 266 -10.24 -1.65 17.76
CA LEU A 266 -10.03 -0.76 18.90
C LEU A 266 -10.89 0.51 18.85
N LEU A 267 -11.60 0.77 17.75
CA LEU A 267 -12.47 1.92 17.63
C LEU A 267 -13.61 1.85 18.67
N PRO A 268 -13.85 2.93 19.45
CA PRO A 268 -14.90 2.98 20.44
C PRO A 268 -16.29 2.63 19.87
N PRO A 269 -17.20 2.05 20.68
CA PRO A 269 -18.57 1.75 20.24
C PRO A 269 -19.34 2.96 19.68
N SER A 270 -19.04 4.17 20.17
CA SER A 270 -19.60 5.42 19.66
C SER A 270 -19.22 5.69 18.19
N MET A 271 -18.11 5.12 17.72
CA MET A 271 -17.64 5.16 16.33
C MET A 271 -18.15 3.97 15.48
N LEU A 272 -18.96 3.05 16.03
CA LEU A 272 -19.52 1.90 15.27
C LEU A 272 -20.42 2.32 14.11
N LYS A 273 -21.03 3.52 14.16
CA LYS A 273 -21.76 4.08 13.00
C LYS A 273 -20.85 4.34 11.82
N LEU A 274 -19.59 4.72 12.07
CA LEU A 274 -18.56 4.88 11.05
C LEU A 274 -18.16 3.51 10.48
N ILE A 275 -18.05 2.47 11.31
CA ILE A 275 -17.77 1.09 10.88
C ILE A 275 -18.87 0.56 9.95
N HIS A 276 -20.13 0.79 10.31
CA HIS A 276 -21.28 0.41 9.47
C HIS A 276 -21.37 1.23 8.17
N PHE A 277 -20.92 2.48 8.19
CA PHE A 277 -20.79 3.34 7.00
C PHE A 277 -19.60 2.94 6.10
N LEU A 278 -18.52 2.42 6.70
CA LEU A 278 -17.32 1.99 6.00
C LEU A 278 -17.48 0.61 5.36
N GLY A 279 -18.36 -0.24 5.89
CA GLY A 279 -18.70 -1.54 5.30
C GLY A 279 -17.68 -2.66 5.61
N PHE A 280 -16.90 -2.51 6.69
CA PHE A 280 -15.91 -3.49 7.13
C PHE A 280 -15.97 -3.64 8.64
N THR A 281 -16.03 -4.87 9.15
CA THR A 281 -15.82 -5.19 10.56
C THR A 281 -14.37 -5.61 10.78
N GLY A 282 -13.74 -5.08 11.82
CA GLY A 282 -12.38 -5.46 12.18
C GLY A 282 -12.33 -6.90 12.70
N ASP A 283 -11.48 -7.74 12.11
CA ASP A 283 -11.19 -9.08 12.63
C ASP A 283 -9.87 -9.06 13.40
N ARG A 284 -9.96 -8.99 14.73
CA ARG A 284 -8.78 -8.96 15.60
C ARG A 284 -7.92 -10.22 15.46
N SER A 285 -8.52 -11.39 15.26
CA SER A 285 -7.78 -12.65 15.16
C SER A 285 -6.95 -12.69 13.89
N ALA A 286 -7.58 -12.39 12.75
CA ALA A 286 -6.89 -12.27 11.47
C ALA A 286 -5.81 -11.16 11.51
N GLY A 287 -6.09 -10.07 12.24
CA GLY A 287 -5.12 -8.99 12.45
C GLY A 287 -3.86 -9.45 13.16
N VAL A 288 -4.00 -10.20 14.26
CA VAL A 288 -2.87 -10.75 15.02
C VAL A 288 -2.08 -11.77 14.19
N GLU A 289 -2.76 -12.66 13.48
CA GLU A 289 -2.10 -13.65 12.61
C GLU A 289 -1.23 -12.98 11.53
N ALA A 290 -1.76 -11.94 10.87
CA ALA A 290 -1.02 -11.20 9.86
C ALA A 290 0.21 -10.46 10.44
N LEU A 291 0.11 -9.94 11.67
CA LEU A 291 1.27 -9.35 12.36
C LEU A 291 2.32 -10.40 12.73
N MET A 292 1.89 -11.57 13.22
CA MET A 292 2.79 -12.69 13.50
C MET A 292 3.52 -13.16 12.25
N PHE A 293 2.85 -13.16 11.09
CA PHE A 293 3.50 -13.40 9.80
C PHE A 293 4.53 -12.33 9.46
N CYS A 294 4.18 -11.04 9.59
CA CYS A 294 5.11 -9.93 9.35
C CYS A 294 6.37 -10.01 10.24
N LYS A 295 6.20 -10.35 11.53
CA LYS A 295 7.29 -10.45 12.51
C LYS A 295 8.42 -11.38 12.08
N GLN A 296 8.11 -12.42 11.31
CA GLN A 296 9.09 -13.38 10.79
C GLN A 296 9.79 -12.90 9.50
N SER A 297 9.27 -11.84 8.87
CA SER A 297 9.81 -11.31 7.61
C SER A 297 11.07 -10.47 7.82
N ARG A 298 11.74 -10.15 6.71
CA ARG A 298 12.90 -9.26 6.73
C ARG A 298 12.53 -7.77 6.65
N ASP A 299 11.27 -7.42 6.48
CA ASP A 299 10.83 -6.05 6.20
C ASP A 299 11.15 -5.06 7.34
N MET A 300 11.21 -3.76 7.01
CA MET A 300 11.39 -2.69 8.00
C MET A 300 10.27 -2.62 9.04
N ARG A 301 9.07 -3.13 8.72
CA ARG A 301 7.91 -3.17 9.62
C ARG A 301 7.94 -4.36 10.58
N ALA A 302 8.75 -5.39 10.31
CA ALA A 302 8.81 -6.60 11.13
C ALA A 302 9.09 -6.34 12.63
N PRO A 303 10.01 -5.43 13.01
CA PRO A 303 10.24 -5.09 14.41
C PRO A 303 9.01 -4.49 15.12
N LEU A 304 8.10 -3.83 14.38
CA LEU A 304 6.90 -3.19 14.92
C LEU A 304 5.76 -4.19 15.18
N ALA A 305 5.82 -5.38 14.59
CA ALA A 305 4.80 -6.41 14.72
C ALA A 305 4.97 -7.27 16.00
N THR A 306 5.51 -6.69 17.07
CA THR A 306 6.12 -7.41 18.20
C THR A 306 5.11 -8.07 19.13
#